data_AF-A0A925YUC7-F1
#
_entry.id   AF-A0A925YUC7-F1
#
_cell.length_a   1.000
_cell.length_b   1.000
_cell.length_c   1.000
_cell.angle_alpha   90.00
_cell.angle_beta   90.00
_cell.angle_gamma   90.00
#
_symmetry.space_group_name_H-M   'P 1'
#
loop_
_entity.id
_entity.type
_entity.pdbx_description
1 polymer ?
#
loop_
_entity_poly.entity_id
_entity_poly.type
_entity_poly.pdbx_seq_one_letter_code
_entity_poly.pdbx_strand_id
1 'polypeptide(L)'
;GADVRSVDITVEALEEPKELSGMVLIVFSDTVAPVETQSPGARGKVRARNAGHREMEMALQRAREEVQAGREEMQTSQEELKSMNEELQSTNEELQSTNEELTTSKEEMQSLNEELQIVNAELQTKLDELSAANNDMKNLLNSTDIATVFLDNELRVRRFTLQAKTIIKFIPSDVGRPITDLASDLLYPDLVTDAHEVLRTLVFCERTIATHDGRWFMVRVMPYRTMDNRIDGVVITYSDITSAKKVEATLREKNSDLTIHSAKKGRALHRAGQPSPLKTIRKTPGAEGKPKL
;
A
#
# COMPACT_ATOMS: atom_id res chain seq x y z
N GLY A 1 -10.48 -120.76 -23.06
CA GLY A 1 -9.37 -119.78 -23.11
C GLY A 1 -9.98 -118.44 -23.37
N ALA A 2 -9.73 -117.46 -22.51
CA ALA A 2 -10.33 -116.13 -22.63
C ALA A 2 -9.65 -115.36 -23.78
N ASP A 3 -10.45 -114.82 -24.69
CA ASP A 3 -10.02 -114.06 -25.87
C ASP A 3 -9.66 -112.64 -25.40
N VAL A 4 -8.37 -112.30 -25.43
CA VAL A 4 -7.87 -110.99 -24.96
C VAL A 4 -7.93 -110.00 -26.11
N ARG A 5 -8.83 -109.01 -26.06
CA ARG A 5 -8.89 -107.90 -27.02
C ARG A 5 -8.17 -106.68 -26.46
N SER A 6 -7.36 -106.04 -27.30
CA SER A 6 -6.69 -104.77 -26.98
C SER A 6 -7.57 -103.61 -27.47
N VAL A 7 -7.86 -102.68 -26.57
CA VAL A 7 -8.75 -101.53 -26.82
C VAL A 7 -8.03 -100.28 -26.34
N ASP A 8 -8.06 -99.23 -27.15
CA ASP A 8 -7.58 -97.91 -26.71
C ASP A 8 -8.69 -97.24 -25.89
N ILE A 9 -8.33 -96.75 -24.71
CA ILE A 9 -9.23 -96.09 -23.77
C ILE A 9 -8.82 -94.62 -23.68
N THR A 10 -9.75 -93.73 -24.04
CA THR A 10 -9.58 -92.29 -23.80
C THR A 10 -10.53 -91.86 -22.70
N VAL A 11 -10.01 -91.08 -21.75
CA VAL A 11 -10.71 -90.65 -20.53
C VAL A 11 -10.68 -89.13 -20.47
N GLU A 12 -11.85 -88.51 -20.57
CA GLU A 12 -11.99 -87.05 -20.58
C GLU A 12 -13.00 -86.59 -19.51
N ALA A 13 -12.64 -85.58 -18.73
CA ALA A 13 -13.51 -85.03 -17.69
C ALA A 13 -14.50 -84.04 -18.31
N LEU A 14 -15.79 -84.22 -18.02
CA LEU A 14 -16.83 -83.31 -18.53
C LEU A 14 -17.03 -82.16 -17.55
N GLU A 15 -16.73 -80.94 -17.98
CA GLU A 15 -16.92 -79.72 -17.18
C GLU A 15 -18.22 -78.96 -17.56
N GLU A 16 -18.78 -79.21 -18.74
CA GLU A 16 -20.06 -78.65 -19.19
C GLU A 16 -20.91 -79.71 -19.93
N PRO A 17 -22.25 -79.69 -19.81
CA PRO A 17 -23.09 -78.80 -18.99
C PRO A 17 -23.08 -79.19 -17.50
N LYS A 18 -23.49 -78.25 -16.61
CA LYS A 18 -23.37 -78.38 -15.14
C LYS A 18 -23.99 -79.65 -14.56
N GLU A 19 -24.96 -80.29 -15.22
CA GLU A 19 -25.55 -81.55 -14.76
C GLU A 19 -24.59 -82.75 -14.83
N LEU A 20 -23.54 -82.66 -15.66
CA LEU A 20 -22.53 -83.70 -15.87
C LEU A 20 -21.16 -83.34 -15.26
N SER A 21 -21.07 -82.17 -14.61
CA SER A 21 -19.86 -81.70 -13.92
C SER A 21 -19.45 -82.69 -12.82
N GLY A 22 -18.27 -83.29 -12.97
CA GLY A 22 -17.73 -84.33 -12.07
C GLY A 22 -17.91 -85.76 -12.57
N MET A 23 -18.50 -85.95 -13.76
CA MET A 23 -18.51 -87.23 -14.47
C MET A 23 -17.38 -87.29 -15.50
N VAL A 24 -17.00 -88.51 -15.88
CA VAL A 24 -15.91 -88.78 -16.82
C VAL A 24 -16.44 -89.57 -18.00
N LEU A 25 -16.16 -89.09 -19.22
CA LEU A 25 -16.48 -89.79 -20.45
C LEU A 25 -15.36 -90.77 -20.77
N ILE A 26 -15.72 -92.05 -20.86
CA ILE A 26 -14.79 -93.13 -21.23
C ILE A 26 -15.20 -93.65 -22.61
N VAL A 27 -14.34 -93.42 -23.60
CA VAL A 27 -14.56 -93.89 -24.98
C VAL A 27 -13.64 -95.08 -25.24
N PHE A 28 -14.24 -96.19 -25.68
CA PHE A 28 -13.54 -97.41 -26.08
C PHE A 28 -13.52 -97.48 -27.60
N SER A 29 -12.34 -97.43 -28.20
CA SER A 29 -12.17 -97.60 -29.65
C SER A 29 -11.42 -98.90 -29.94
N ASP A 30 -12.02 -99.74 -30.79
CA ASP A 30 -11.43 -101.02 -31.19
C ASP A 30 -10.17 -100.77 -32.01
N THR A 31 -9.03 -101.20 -31.49
CA THR A 31 -7.75 -101.09 -32.20
C THR A 31 -7.55 -102.31 -33.09
N VAL A 32 -7.39 -102.08 -34.40
CA VAL A 32 -6.99 -103.16 -35.33
C VAL A 32 -5.52 -103.44 -35.09
N ALA A 33 -5.22 -104.58 -34.48
CA ALA A 33 -3.85 -105.03 -34.21
C ALA A 33 -3.00 -105.00 -35.50
N PRO A 34 -1.76 -104.50 -35.45
CA PRO A 34 -0.87 -104.51 -36.60
C PRO A 34 -0.43 -105.95 -36.91
N VAL A 35 -0.73 -106.41 -38.12
CA VAL A 35 -0.27 -107.71 -38.62
C VAL A 35 1.25 -107.67 -38.79
N GLU A 36 1.97 -108.32 -37.88
CA GLU A 36 3.38 -108.67 -38.09
C GLU A 36 3.48 -109.72 -39.20
N THR A 37 3.82 -109.26 -40.40
CA THR A 37 4.37 -110.13 -41.45
C THR A 37 5.87 -109.86 -41.58
N GLN A 38 6.66 -110.76 -40.99
CA GLN A 38 8.08 -110.89 -41.28
C GLN A 38 8.27 -111.58 -42.63
N SER A 39 8.94 -110.92 -43.58
CA SER A 39 9.66 -111.52 -44.71
C SER A 39 10.36 -110.44 -45.57
N PRO A 40 11.41 -110.82 -46.33
CA PRO A 40 12.72 -110.17 -46.26
C PRO A 40 12.90 -109.04 -47.27
N GLY A 41 13.45 -107.92 -46.79
CA GLY A 41 13.76 -106.75 -47.63
C GLY A 41 14.45 -105.65 -46.84
N ALA A 42 15.52 -105.99 -46.13
CA ALA A 42 16.19 -105.14 -45.12
C ALA A 42 16.86 -103.86 -45.65
N ARG A 43 16.74 -103.51 -46.93
CA ARG A 43 17.24 -102.24 -47.49
C ARG A 43 16.14 -101.30 -48.00
N GLY A 44 14.91 -101.81 -48.16
CA GLY A 44 13.74 -101.02 -48.58
C GLY A 44 13.06 -100.31 -47.40
N LYS A 45 12.48 -101.08 -46.47
CA LYS A 45 11.64 -100.54 -45.37
C LYS A 45 12.36 -99.46 -44.53
N VAL A 46 13.68 -99.55 -44.32
CA VAL A 46 14.48 -98.55 -43.57
C VAL A 46 14.46 -97.17 -44.24
N ARG A 47 14.45 -97.10 -45.57
CA ARG A 47 14.51 -95.82 -46.30
C ARG A 47 13.16 -95.08 -46.30
N ALA A 48 12.04 -95.81 -46.34
CA ALA A 48 10.69 -95.24 -46.21
C ALA A 48 10.34 -94.89 -44.75
N ARG A 49 10.76 -95.71 -43.79
CA ARG A 49 10.61 -95.43 -42.35
C ARG A 49 11.46 -94.23 -41.92
N ASN A 50 12.68 -94.08 -42.46
CA ASN A 50 13.51 -92.89 -42.25
C ASN A 50 12.98 -91.64 -42.97
N ALA A 51 12.25 -91.77 -44.08
CA ALA A 51 11.60 -90.64 -44.76
C ALA A 51 10.41 -90.10 -43.95
N GLY A 52 9.51 -90.98 -43.50
CA GLY A 52 8.39 -90.61 -42.63
C GLY A 52 8.84 -90.12 -41.25
N HIS A 53 9.93 -90.68 -40.69
CA HIS A 53 10.50 -90.17 -39.44
C HIS A 53 11.07 -88.76 -39.61
N ARG A 54 11.74 -88.47 -40.73
CA ARG A 54 12.23 -87.12 -41.05
C ARG A 54 11.09 -86.12 -41.29
N GLU A 55 10.01 -86.52 -41.95
CA GLU A 55 8.83 -85.68 -42.12
C GLU A 55 8.16 -85.38 -40.78
N MET A 56 8.05 -86.38 -39.91
CA MET A 56 7.52 -86.21 -38.55
C MET A 56 8.43 -85.30 -37.71
N GLU A 57 9.75 -85.49 -37.76
CA GLU A 57 10.73 -84.62 -37.09
C GLU A 57 10.64 -83.18 -37.60
N MET A 58 10.50 -82.97 -38.92
CA MET A 58 10.30 -81.64 -39.50
C MET A 58 8.97 -81.01 -39.09
N ALA A 59 7.88 -81.77 -39.03
CA ALA A 59 6.57 -81.27 -38.59
C ALA A 59 6.59 -80.91 -37.10
N LEU A 60 7.25 -81.72 -36.27
CA LEU A 60 7.39 -81.49 -34.84
C LEU A 60 8.31 -80.30 -34.55
N GLN A 61 9.34 -80.11 -35.38
CA GLN A 61 10.18 -78.91 -35.35
C GLN A 61 9.39 -77.65 -35.74
N ARG A 62 8.58 -77.69 -36.80
CA ARG A 62 7.69 -76.57 -37.16
C ARG A 62 6.67 -76.25 -36.07
N ALA A 63 6.04 -77.26 -35.49
CA ALA A 63 5.09 -77.06 -34.39
C ALA A 63 5.77 -76.45 -33.15
N ARG A 64 7.01 -76.84 -32.85
CA ARG A 64 7.80 -76.22 -31.78
C ARG A 64 8.14 -74.77 -32.10
N GLU A 65 8.51 -74.47 -33.34
CA GLU A 65 8.78 -73.11 -33.80
C GLU A 65 7.54 -72.23 -33.75
N GLU A 66 6.36 -72.74 -34.12
CA GLU A 66 5.08 -72.02 -34.00
C GLU A 66 4.69 -71.75 -32.54
N VAL A 67 4.83 -72.75 -31.66
CA VAL A 67 4.56 -72.56 -30.22
C VAL A 67 5.54 -71.56 -29.61
N GLN A 68 6.81 -71.61 -30.02
CA GLN A 68 7.83 -70.66 -29.57
C GLN A 68 7.51 -69.24 -30.06
N ALA A 69 7.17 -69.08 -31.34
CA ALA A 69 6.77 -67.80 -31.91
C ALA A 69 5.51 -67.23 -31.24
N GLY A 70 4.47 -68.03 -31.03
CA GLY A 70 3.27 -67.59 -30.32
C GLY A 70 3.53 -67.24 -28.86
N ARG A 71 4.48 -67.92 -28.21
CA ARG A 71 4.90 -67.58 -26.83
C ARG A 71 5.67 -66.26 -26.80
N GLU A 72 6.53 -66.00 -27.78
CA GLU A 72 7.23 -64.73 -27.93
C GLU A 72 6.25 -63.59 -28.20
N GLU A 73 5.27 -63.77 -29.10
CA GLU A 73 4.20 -62.79 -29.36
C GLU A 73 3.34 -62.51 -28.11
N MET A 74 3.00 -63.55 -27.34
CA MET A 74 2.28 -63.39 -26.08
C MET A 74 3.12 -62.61 -25.06
N GLN A 75 4.42 -62.88 -24.99
CA GLN A 75 5.33 -62.18 -24.08
C GLN A 75 5.48 -60.71 -24.47
N THR A 76 5.65 -60.40 -25.75
CA THR A 76 5.68 -59.02 -26.24
C THR A 76 4.36 -58.30 -25.94
N SER A 77 3.23 -58.96 -26.16
CA SER A 77 1.91 -58.38 -25.84
C SER A 77 1.74 -58.11 -24.34
N GLN A 78 2.22 -59.01 -23.47
CA GLN A 78 2.21 -58.78 -22.02
C GLN A 78 3.12 -57.62 -21.61
N GLU A 79 4.30 -57.51 -22.20
CA GLU A 79 5.23 -56.40 -21.96
C GLU A 79 4.63 -55.07 -22.43
N GLU A 80 3.98 -55.03 -23.59
CA GLU A 80 3.25 -53.86 -24.10
C GLU A 80 2.08 -53.47 -23.18
N LEU A 81 1.26 -54.44 -22.76
CA LEU A 81 0.16 -54.19 -21.81
C LEU A 81 0.68 -53.64 -20.48
N LYS A 82 1.80 -54.18 -19.99
CA LYS A 82 2.42 -53.70 -18.76
C LYS A 82 2.95 -52.27 -18.94
N SER A 83 3.63 -51.99 -20.05
CA SER A 83 4.13 -50.65 -20.38
C SER A 83 2.99 -49.64 -20.49
N MET A 84 1.89 -49.98 -21.16
CA MET A 84 0.71 -49.11 -21.26
C MET A 84 0.07 -48.87 -19.88
N ASN A 85 0.07 -49.86 -19.00
CA ASN A 85 -0.46 -49.70 -17.65
C ASN A 85 0.44 -48.78 -16.80
N GLU A 86 1.76 -48.93 -16.90
CA GLU A 86 2.73 -48.02 -16.26
C GLU A 86 2.60 -46.60 -16.80
N GLU A 87 2.40 -46.43 -18.12
CA GLU A 87 2.16 -45.13 -18.73
C GLU A 87 0.83 -44.51 -18.26
N LEU A 88 -0.27 -45.28 -18.22
CA LEU A 88 -1.53 -44.82 -17.67
C LEU A 88 -1.41 -44.42 -16.19
N GLN A 89 -0.69 -45.20 -15.39
CA GLN A 89 -0.44 -44.85 -14.00
C GLN A 89 0.36 -43.54 -13.91
N SER A 90 1.42 -43.39 -14.70
CA SER A 90 2.22 -42.15 -14.77
C SER A 90 1.37 -40.95 -15.16
N THR A 91 0.51 -41.07 -16.18
CA THR A 91 -0.37 -39.96 -16.59
C THR A 91 -1.39 -39.62 -15.49
N ASN A 92 -1.85 -40.60 -14.72
CA ASN A 92 -2.76 -40.36 -13.62
C ASN A 92 -2.06 -39.64 -12.46
N GLU A 93 -0.81 -40.01 -12.15
CA GLU A 93 0.02 -39.32 -11.16
C GLU A 93 0.34 -37.87 -11.60
N GLU A 94 0.62 -37.65 -12.88
CA GLU A 94 0.83 -36.31 -13.45
C GLU A 94 -0.46 -35.46 -13.38
N LEU A 95 -1.62 -36.04 -13.70
CA LEU A 95 -2.92 -35.37 -13.53
C LEU A 95 -3.21 -35.04 -12.07
N GLN A 96 -2.85 -35.93 -11.14
CA GLN A 96 -2.99 -35.64 -9.72
C GLN A 96 -2.07 -34.49 -9.31
N SER A 97 -0.80 -34.52 -9.72
CA SER A 97 0.17 -33.46 -9.41
C SER A 97 -0.27 -32.10 -9.97
N THR A 98 -0.78 -32.06 -11.20
CA THR A 98 -1.28 -30.80 -11.80
C THR A 98 -2.52 -30.28 -11.10
N ASN A 99 -3.38 -31.17 -10.59
CA ASN A 99 -4.53 -30.78 -9.78
C ASN A 99 -4.08 -30.22 -8.42
N GLU A 100 -3.10 -30.85 -7.77
CA GLU A 100 -2.48 -30.34 -6.53
C GLU A 100 -1.86 -28.95 -6.76
N GLU A 101 -1.09 -28.77 -7.83
CA GLU A 101 -0.49 -27.47 -8.18
C GLU A 101 -1.56 -26.40 -8.46
N LEU A 102 -2.66 -26.75 -9.14
CA LEU A 102 -3.80 -25.84 -9.34
C LEU A 102 -4.47 -25.46 -8.03
N THR A 103 -4.63 -26.42 -7.10
CA THR A 103 -5.19 -26.13 -5.77
C THR A 103 -4.28 -25.21 -4.98
N THR A 104 -2.96 -25.43 -4.99
CA THR A 104 -1.99 -24.53 -4.35
C THR A 104 -2.06 -23.14 -4.97
N SER A 105 -2.07 -23.02 -6.29
CA SER A 105 -2.18 -21.72 -6.97
C SER A 105 -3.48 -20.98 -6.60
N LYS A 106 -4.59 -21.71 -6.45
CA LYS A 106 -5.85 -21.14 -6.00
C LYS A 106 -5.78 -20.64 -4.56
N GLU A 107 -5.16 -21.39 -3.66
CA GLU A 107 -4.95 -20.99 -2.26
C GLU A 107 -4.04 -19.76 -2.15
N GLU A 108 -2.96 -19.71 -2.93
CA GLU A 108 -2.08 -18.55 -3.01
C GLU A 108 -2.83 -17.30 -3.50
N MET A 109 -3.65 -17.42 -4.56
CA MET A 109 -4.49 -16.32 -5.02
C MET A 109 -5.49 -15.85 -3.97
N GLN A 110 -6.09 -16.79 -3.24
CA GLN A 110 -7.01 -16.44 -2.16
C GLN A 110 -6.28 -15.69 -1.02
N SER A 111 -5.10 -16.17 -0.64
CA SER A 111 -4.27 -15.51 0.38
C SER A 111 -3.86 -14.10 -0.04
N LEU A 112 -3.46 -13.90 -1.30
CA LEU A 112 -3.13 -12.57 -1.83
C LEU A 112 -4.35 -11.63 -1.82
N ASN A 113 -5.53 -12.14 -2.13
CA ASN A 113 -6.76 -11.34 -2.08
C ASN A 113 -7.10 -10.93 -0.63
N GLU A 114 -6.91 -11.83 0.33
CA GLU A 114 -7.08 -11.53 1.75
C GLU A 114 -6.07 -10.47 2.23
N GLU A 115 -4.80 -10.59 1.84
CA GLU A 115 -3.77 -9.58 2.15
C GLU A 115 -4.09 -8.22 1.54
N LEU A 116 -4.54 -8.18 0.28
CA LEU A 116 -4.96 -6.95 -0.39
C LEU A 116 -6.17 -6.31 0.29
N GLN A 117 -7.12 -7.09 0.79
CA GLN A 117 -8.24 -6.56 1.57
C GLN A 117 -7.78 -5.96 2.90
N ILE A 118 -6.83 -6.61 3.59
CA ILE A 118 -6.24 -6.09 4.82
C ILE A 118 -5.53 -4.75 4.56
N VAL A 119 -4.70 -4.68 3.52
CA VAL A 119 -3.99 -3.45 3.15
C VAL A 119 -4.97 -2.33 2.78
N ASN A 120 -6.04 -2.63 2.06
CA ASN A 120 -7.07 -1.63 1.75
C ASN A 120 -7.78 -1.12 3.02
N ALA A 121 -8.10 -2.01 3.97
CA ALA A 121 -8.71 -1.62 5.24
C ALA A 121 -7.77 -0.73 6.08
N GLU A 122 -6.47 -1.07 6.10
CA GLU A 122 -5.46 -0.25 6.75
C GLU A 122 -5.33 1.12 6.08
N LEU A 123 -5.28 1.18 4.75
CA LEU A 123 -5.23 2.43 4.00
C LEU A 123 -6.47 3.30 4.28
N GLN A 124 -7.66 2.71 4.32
CA GLN A 124 -8.89 3.43 4.66
C GLN A 124 -8.82 4.02 6.08
N THR A 125 -8.34 3.23 7.03
CA THR A 125 -8.14 3.70 8.41
C THR A 125 -7.16 4.88 8.46
N LYS A 126 -6.05 4.81 7.71
CA LYS A 126 -5.07 5.90 7.62
C LYS A 126 -5.66 7.16 6.97
N LEU A 127 -6.53 7.01 5.97
CA LEU A 127 -7.25 8.13 5.37
C LEU A 127 -8.21 8.79 6.37
N ASP A 128 -8.93 7.99 7.16
CA ASP A 128 -9.84 8.50 8.18
C ASP A 128 -9.09 9.23 9.31
N GLU A 129 -7.97 8.66 9.78
CA GLU A 129 -7.05 9.31 10.73
C GLU A 129 -6.54 10.66 10.19
N LEU A 130 -6.10 10.71 8.93
CA LEU A 130 -5.61 11.93 8.29
C LEU A 130 -6.73 12.98 8.16
N SER A 131 -7.94 12.55 7.81
CA SER A 131 -9.12 13.41 7.72
C SER A 131 -9.47 14.01 9.08
N ALA A 132 -9.49 13.19 10.14
CA ALA A 132 -9.72 13.65 11.51
C ALA A 132 -8.66 14.68 11.94
N ALA A 133 -7.38 14.37 11.76
CA ALA A 133 -6.29 15.29 12.10
C ALA A 133 -6.35 16.61 11.30
N ASN A 134 -6.74 16.55 10.03
CA ASN A 134 -6.92 17.76 9.21
C ASN A 134 -8.12 18.59 9.67
N ASN A 135 -9.22 17.95 10.07
CA ASN A 135 -10.38 18.63 10.65
C ASN A 135 -10.02 19.31 11.98
N ASP A 136 -9.30 18.61 12.86
CA ASP A 136 -8.82 19.18 14.12
C ASP A 136 -7.91 20.38 13.90
N MET A 137 -6.95 20.26 12.96
CA MET A 137 -6.07 21.37 12.58
C MET A 137 -6.86 22.57 12.04
N LYS A 138 -7.87 22.34 11.19
CA LYS A 138 -8.74 23.39 10.65
C LYS A 138 -9.56 24.05 11.75
N ASN A 139 -10.07 23.27 12.71
CA ASN A 139 -10.83 23.78 13.84
C ASN A 139 -9.93 24.64 14.74
N LEU A 140 -8.75 24.16 15.13
CA LEU A 140 -7.79 24.91 15.94
C LEU A 140 -7.37 26.24 15.28
N LEU A 141 -7.08 26.21 13.98
CA LEU A 141 -6.68 27.40 13.21
C LEU A 141 -7.85 28.33 12.87
N ASN A 142 -9.11 27.94 13.11
CA ASN A 142 -10.26 28.84 13.03
C ASN A 142 -10.74 29.32 14.41
N SER A 143 -10.47 28.57 15.49
CA SER A 143 -10.83 28.95 16.85
C SER A 143 -9.88 29.96 17.50
N THR A 144 -8.67 30.13 16.95
CA THR A 144 -7.64 30.99 17.53
C THR A 144 -7.83 32.48 17.26
N ASP A 145 -8.88 32.90 16.53
CA ASP A 145 -9.19 34.29 16.13
C ASP A 145 -8.03 35.10 15.52
N ILE A 146 -6.92 34.43 15.19
CA ILE A 146 -5.75 35.03 14.55
C ILE A 146 -5.86 34.74 13.05
N ALA A 147 -5.87 35.81 12.26
CA ALA A 147 -5.76 35.70 10.81
C ALA A 147 -4.38 35.14 10.45
N THR A 148 -4.33 33.99 9.78
CA THR A 148 -3.08 33.31 9.42
C THR A 148 -3.11 32.88 7.97
N VAL A 149 -1.99 33.09 7.27
CA VAL A 149 -1.79 32.73 5.87
C VAL A 149 -0.49 31.92 5.76
N PHE A 150 -0.57 30.75 5.15
CA PHE A 150 0.55 29.89 4.83
C PHE A 150 0.90 30.07 3.36
N LEU A 151 2.16 30.38 3.08
CA LEU A 151 2.70 30.51 1.74
C LEU A 151 3.78 29.47 1.50
N ASP A 152 3.99 29.05 0.25
CA ASP A 152 5.16 28.24 -0.16
C ASP A 152 6.41 29.11 -0.38
N ASN A 153 7.48 28.49 -0.90
CA ASN A 153 8.75 29.17 -1.17
C ASN A 153 8.64 30.23 -2.29
N GLU A 154 7.68 30.07 -3.18
CA GLU A 154 7.35 31.01 -4.27
C GLU A 154 6.30 32.04 -3.85
N LEU A 155 5.98 32.13 -2.56
CA LEU A 155 4.97 33.00 -1.97
C LEU A 155 3.54 32.79 -2.51
N ARG A 156 3.23 31.56 -2.93
CA ARG A 156 1.88 31.15 -3.33
C ARG A 156 1.12 30.64 -2.12
N VAL A 157 -0.17 30.94 -2.11
CA VAL A 157 -1.05 30.61 -0.98
C VAL A 157 -1.27 29.11 -0.88
N ARG A 158 -0.90 28.51 0.25
CA ARG A 158 -1.16 27.09 0.55
C ARG A 158 -2.43 26.88 1.36
N ARG A 159 -2.63 27.69 2.41
CA ARG A 159 -3.78 27.62 3.31
C ARG A 159 -3.97 28.95 4.02
N PHE A 160 -5.20 29.30 4.34
CA PHE A 160 -5.52 30.52 5.09
C PHE A 160 -6.67 30.25 6.06
N THR A 161 -6.72 31.01 7.15
CA THR A 161 -7.81 30.93 8.14
C THR A 161 -9.00 31.78 7.72
N LEU A 162 -10.19 31.51 8.30
CA LEU A 162 -11.39 32.29 7.97
C LEU A 162 -11.20 33.78 8.32
N GLN A 163 -10.53 34.07 9.43
CA GLN A 163 -10.23 35.42 9.88
C GLN A 163 -9.37 36.19 8.87
N ALA A 164 -8.47 35.51 8.14
CA ALA A 164 -7.64 36.14 7.12
C ALA A 164 -8.45 36.76 5.98
N LYS A 165 -9.68 36.27 5.72
CA LYS A 165 -10.60 36.85 4.72
C LYS A 165 -10.99 38.31 5.00
N THR A 166 -10.94 38.72 6.26
CA THR A 166 -11.27 40.10 6.67
C THR A 166 -10.19 41.11 6.31
N ILE A 167 -9.00 40.61 5.96
CA ILE A 167 -7.78 41.38 5.72
C ILE A 167 -7.35 41.29 4.24
N ILE A 168 -7.35 40.07 3.71
CA ILE A 168 -7.11 39.77 2.30
C ILE A 168 -8.38 39.14 1.77
N LYS A 169 -8.86 39.57 0.60
CA LYS A 169 -10.15 39.12 0.04
C LYS A 169 -10.07 37.71 -0.57
N PHE A 170 -9.65 36.73 0.23
CA PHE A 170 -9.49 35.34 -0.21
C PHE A 170 -10.80 34.66 -0.57
N ILE A 171 -10.76 33.91 -1.65
CA ILE A 171 -11.75 32.94 -2.10
C ILE A 171 -11.13 31.54 -2.00
N PRO A 172 -11.89 30.46 -1.73
CA PRO A 172 -11.34 29.10 -1.67
C PRO A 172 -10.49 28.68 -2.88
N SER A 173 -10.77 29.23 -4.06
CA SER A 173 -10.01 28.98 -5.30
C SER A 173 -8.67 29.71 -5.40
N ASP A 174 -8.32 30.57 -4.44
CA ASP A 174 -7.05 31.33 -4.47
C ASP A 174 -5.84 30.52 -3.97
N VAL A 175 -6.05 29.29 -3.48
CA VAL A 175 -4.97 28.36 -3.17
C VAL A 175 -4.13 28.09 -4.44
N GLY A 176 -2.82 28.26 -4.35
CA GLY A 176 -1.85 28.16 -5.45
C GLY A 176 -1.55 29.48 -6.17
N ARG A 177 -2.30 30.56 -5.88
CA ARG A 177 -2.04 31.89 -6.46
C ARG A 177 -0.96 32.64 -5.67
N PRO A 178 -0.12 33.46 -6.34
CA PRO A 178 0.82 34.36 -5.66
C PRO A 178 0.08 35.33 -4.74
N ILE A 179 0.62 35.59 -3.56
CA ILE A 179 0.04 36.54 -2.60
C ILE A 179 -0.08 37.97 -3.14
N THR A 180 0.75 38.33 -4.13
CA THR A 180 0.76 39.64 -4.81
C THR A 180 -0.48 39.89 -5.67
N ASP A 181 -1.13 38.82 -6.15
CA ASP A 181 -2.26 38.92 -7.08
C ASP A 181 -3.59 39.07 -6.34
N LEU A 182 -3.54 39.12 -5.01
CA LEU A 182 -4.70 39.11 -4.12
C LEU A 182 -4.92 40.51 -3.54
N ALA A 183 -6.16 40.97 -3.60
CA ALA A 183 -6.53 42.27 -3.05
C ALA A 183 -6.44 42.24 -1.51
N SER A 184 -5.70 43.20 -0.95
CA SER A 184 -5.54 43.38 0.49
C SER A 184 -5.90 44.80 0.91
N ASP A 185 -6.50 44.93 2.09
CA ASP A 185 -6.79 46.22 2.72
C ASP A 185 -5.58 46.78 3.49
N LEU A 186 -4.47 46.03 3.62
CA LEU A 186 -3.24 46.46 4.29
C LEU A 186 -2.42 47.42 3.44
N LEU A 187 -1.92 48.46 4.09
CA LEU A 187 -0.89 49.34 3.55
C LEU A 187 0.50 48.74 3.78
N TYR A 188 0.79 47.58 3.14
CA TYR A 188 2.05 46.86 3.31
C TYR A 188 2.79 46.58 2.00
N PRO A 189 3.43 47.59 1.37
CA PRO A 189 4.14 47.39 0.11
C PRO A 189 5.37 46.46 0.24
N ASP A 190 6.03 46.46 1.40
CA ASP A 190 7.25 45.68 1.63
C ASP A 190 7.00 44.20 1.99
N LEU A 191 5.75 43.73 2.03
CA LEU A 191 5.40 42.38 2.49
C LEU A 191 6.19 41.28 1.78
N VAL A 192 6.33 41.41 0.46
CA VAL A 192 7.05 40.44 -0.38
C VAL A 192 8.55 40.45 -0.06
N THR A 193 9.13 41.64 0.08
CA THR A 193 10.55 41.80 0.42
C THR A 193 10.85 41.17 1.77
N ASP A 194 10.02 41.46 2.76
CA ASP A 194 10.14 40.91 4.11
C ASP A 194 9.99 39.38 4.11
N ALA A 195 9.03 38.83 3.36
CA ALA A 195 8.86 37.38 3.26
C ALA A 195 10.09 36.69 2.64
N HIS A 196 10.67 37.26 1.60
CA HIS A 196 11.92 36.75 1.02
C HIS A 196 13.11 36.88 1.98
N GLU A 197 13.18 37.96 2.75
CA GLU A 197 14.23 38.11 3.76
C GLU A 197 14.09 37.07 4.88
N VAL A 198 12.87 36.77 5.32
CA VAL A 198 12.61 35.69 6.29
C VAL A 198 13.01 34.33 5.72
N LEU A 199 12.69 34.04 4.44
CA LEU A 199 13.11 32.79 3.79
C LEU A 199 14.64 32.67 3.72
N ARG A 200 15.35 33.78 3.48
CA ARG A 200 16.81 33.81 3.37
C ARG A 200 17.52 33.73 4.72
N THR A 201 17.01 34.45 5.72
CA THR A 201 17.68 34.62 7.03
C THR A 201 17.18 33.66 8.10
N LEU A 202 15.96 33.13 7.93
CA LEU A 202 15.21 32.32 8.90
C LEU A 202 14.92 33.05 10.22
N VAL A 203 15.11 34.37 10.23
CA VAL A 203 14.75 35.25 11.33
C VAL A 203 13.36 35.77 11.02
N PHE A 204 12.45 35.69 12.00
CA PHE A 204 11.11 36.25 11.82
C PHE A 204 11.15 37.77 11.73
N CYS A 205 10.24 38.37 10.98
CA CYS A 205 10.02 39.81 11.00
C CYS A 205 8.67 40.14 11.64
N GLU A 206 8.60 41.31 12.29
CA GLU A 206 7.38 41.81 12.92
C GLU A 206 7.23 43.30 12.61
N ARG A 207 6.08 43.67 12.04
CA ARG A 207 5.76 45.06 11.69
C ARG A 207 4.34 45.41 12.11
N THR A 208 4.18 46.63 12.64
CA THR A 208 2.87 47.22 12.87
C THR A 208 2.41 47.93 11.60
N ILE A 209 1.31 47.45 11.01
CA ILE A 209 0.76 47.93 9.74
C ILE A 209 -0.65 48.49 9.92
N ALA A 210 -0.92 49.62 9.28
CA ALA A 210 -2.26 50.20 9.21
C ALA A 210 -3.02 49.73 7.95
N THR A 211 -4.34 49.73 8.02
CA THR A 211 -5.22 49.47 6.87
C THR A 211 -5.88 50.76 6.38
N HIS A 212 -6.45 50.72 5.18
CA HIS A 212 -7.19 51.86 4.63
C HIS A 212 -8.43 52.27 5.45
N ASP A 213 -9.00 51.36 6.24
CA ASP A 213 -10.16 51.59 7.11
C ASP A 213 -9.78 52.09 8.53
N GLY A 214 -8.49 52.33 8.79
CA GLY A 214 -8.00 52.87 10.05
C GLY A 214 -7.77 51.84 11.17
N ARG A 215 -7.87 50.53 10.88
CA ARG A 215 -7.42 49.47 11.79
C ARG A 215 -5.90 49.34 11.80
N TRP A 216 -5.38 48.75 12.86
CA TRP A 216 -3.96 48.48 13.05
C TRP A 216 -3.74 47.00 13.34
N PHE A 217 -2.82 46.39 12.60
CA PHE A 217 -2.45 44.99 12.74
C PHE A 217 -0.97 44.84 13.07
N MET A 218 -0.65 43.93 13.99
CA MET A 218 0.70 43.39 14.11
C MET A 218 0.85 42.24 13.13
N VAL A 219 1.68 42.44 12.12
CA VAL A 219 2.00 41.43 11.11
C VAL A 219 3.31 40.76 11.48
N ARG A 220 3.28 39.45 11.65
CA ARG A 220 4.48 38.64 11.93
C ARG A 220 4.68 37.63 10.82
N VAL A 221 5.86 37.63 10.22
CA VAL A 221 6.25 36.69 9.17
C VAL A 221 7.29 35.73 9.74
N MET A 222 7.02 34.44 9.71
CA MET A 222 7.85 33.38 10.28
C MET A 222 8.18 32.33 9.21
N PRO A 223 9.37 31.72 9.23
CA PRO A 223 9.68 30.62 8.31
C PRO A 223 8.85 29.39 8.69
N TYR A 224 8.24 28.74 7.69
CA TYR A 224 7.55 27.47 7.87
C TYR A 224 8.55 26.32 7.72
N ARG A 225 8.64 25.46 8.73
CA ARG A 225 9.51 24.28 8.72
C ARG A 225 8.68 23.00 8.74
N THR A 226 9.03 22.07 7.86
CA THR A 226 8.44 20.73 7.86
C THR A 226 9.00 19.88 9.01
N MET A 227 8.41 18.70 9.24
CA MET A 227 8.89 17.74 10.23
C MET A 227 10.34 17.30 9.98
N ASP A 228 10.75 17.25 8.71
CA ASP A 228 12.13 16.95 8.28
C ASP A 228 13.07 18.17 8.39
N ASN A 229 12.65 19.22 9.09
CA ASN A 229 13.38 20.47 9.31
C ASN A 229 13.77 21.21 8.01
N ARG A 230 13.05 20.97 6.90
CA ARG A 230 13.18 21.71 5.65
C ARG A 230 12.31 22.97 5.69
N ILE A 231 12.83 24.09 5.18
CA ILE A 231 12.04 25.31 5.01
C ILE A 231 11.15 25.14 3.78
N ASP A 232 9.86 25.32 3.98
CA ASP A 232 8.82 25.05 2.99
C ASP A 232 7.81 26.21 2.92
N GLY A 233 8.38 27.42 2.91
CA GLY A 233 7.66 28.68 2.79
C GLY A 233 7.64 29.51 4.07
N VAL A 234 6.61 30.34 4.19
CA VAL A 234 6.42 31.26 5.32
C VAL A 234 4.99 31.20 5.87
N VAL A 235 4.86 31.50 7.16
CA VAL A 235 3.58 31.73 7.82
C VAL A 235 3.50 33.21 8.19
N ILE A 236 2.41 33.85 7.77
CA ILE A 236 2.11 35.24 8.10
C ILE A 236 0.91 35.24 9.04
N THR A 237 1.08 35.81 10.23
CA THR A 237 0.00 36.02 11.19
C THR A 237 -0.32 37.50 11.32
N TYR A 238 -1.61 37.82 11.40
CA TYR A 238 -2.12 39.17 11.59
C TYR A 238 -2.91 39.21 12.90
N SER A 239 -2.43 40.01 13.85
CA SER A 239 -3.11 40.24 15.14
C SER A 239 -3.67 41.65 15.18
N ASP A 240 -4.98 41.82 15.42
CA ASP A 240 -5.59 43.13 15.54
C ASP A 240 -5.13 43.82 16.84
N ILE A 241 -4.42 44.94 16.70
CA ILE A 241 -3.93 45.76 17.81
C ILE A 241 -4.61 47.13 17.86
N THR A 242 -5.73 47.30 17.14
CA THR A 242 -6.47 48.56 17.05
C THR A 242 -6.89 49.06 18.44
N SER A 243 -7.42 48.17 19.28
CA SER A 243 -7.82 48.50 20.65
C SER A 243 -6.63 48.95 21.50
N ALA A 244 -5.50 48.25 21.39
CA ALA A 244 -4.27 48.61 22.10
C ALA A 244 -3.75 49.98 21.64
N LYS A 245 -3.77 50.26 20.33
CA LYS A 245 -3.35 51.56 19.76
C LYS A 245 -4.24 52.71 20.21
N LYS A 246 -5.56 52.51 20.33
CA LYS A 246 -6.50 53.52 20.86
C LYS A 246 -6.22 53.85 22.33
N VAL A 247 -5.96 52.82 23.15
CA VAL A 247 -5.60 52.99 24.56
C VAL A 247 -4.26 53.71 24.69
N GLU A 248 -3.25 53.31 23.91
CA GLU A 248 -1.93 53.95 23.86
C GLU A 248 -2.04 55.45 23.52
N ALA A 249 -2.83 55.80 22.49
CA ALA A 249 -3.05 57.19 22.10
C ALA A 249 -3.72 58.00 23.21
N THR A 250 -4.76 57.46 23.85
CA THR A 250 -5.48 58.11 24.95
C THR A 250 -4.56 58.32 26.17
N LEU A 251 -3.73 57.34 26.50
CA LEU A 251 -2.75 57.46 27.58
C LEU A 251 -1.69 58.51 27.26
N ARG A 252 -1.22 58.56 26.01
CA ARG A 252 -0.22 59.55 25.57
C ARG A 252 -0.75 60.98 25.64
N GLU A 253 -2.01 61.20 25.28
CA GLU A 253 -2.69 62.48 25.42
C GLU A 253 -2.77 62.91 26.89
N LYS A 254 -3.33 62.06 27.77
CA LYS A 254 -3.44 62.35 29.21
C LYS A 254 -2.08 62.60 29.87
N ASN A 255 -1.04 61.85 29.48
CA ASN A 255 0.30 62.02 30.05
C ASN A 255 0.98 63.32 29.57
N SER A 256 0.68 63.74 28.33
CA SER A 256 1.12 65.04 27.81
C SER A 256 0.45 66.19 28.56
N ASP A 257 -0.84 66.08 28.87
CA ASP A 257 -1.55 67.08 29.68
C ASP A 257 -1.00 67.17 31.11
N LEU A 258 -0.74 66.04 31.74
CA LEU A 258 -0.16 65.98 33.09
C LEU A 258 1.25 66.58 33.14
N THR A 259 2.08 66.32 32.14
CA THR A 259 3.44 66.90 32.05
C THR A 259 3.42 68.41 31.81
N ILE A 260 2.50 68.91 30.97
CA ILE A 260 2.29 70.36 30.79
C ILE A 260 1.81 71.00 32.10
N HIS A 261 0.88 70.36 32.80
CA HIS A 261 0.33 70.89 34.05
C HIS A 261 1.36 70.86 35.19
N SER A 262 2.16 69.79 35.31
CA SER A 262 3.24 69.68 36.30
C SER A 262 4.36 70.70 36.04
N ALA A 263 4.73 70.94 34.78
CA ALA A 263 5.70 71.96 34.40
C ALA A 263 5.22 73.38 34.74
N LYS A 264 3.93 73.70 34.54
CA LYS A 264 3.33 74.98 34.95
C LYS A 264 3.35 75.16 36.47
N LYS A 265 2.99 74.12 37.22
CA LYS A 265 2.98 74.16 38.70
C LYS A 265 4.40 74.27 39.29
N GLY A 266 5.38 73.58 38.70
CA GLY A 266 6.79 73.70 39.08
C GLY A 266 7.36 75.09 38.84
N ARG A 267 7.03 75.73 37.70
CA ARG A 267 7.41 77.13 37.42
C ARG A 267 6.77 78.12 38.40
N ALA A 268 5.52 77.90 38.79
CA ALA A 268 4.84 78.74 39.77
C ALA A 268 5.50 78.65 41.17
N LEU A 269 5.88 77.44 41.60
CA LEU A 269 6.58 77.22 42.86
C LEU A 269 8.00 77.81 42.85
N HIS A 270 8.74 77.66 41.75
CA HIS A 270 10.06 78.29 41.61
C HIS A 270 9.97 79.83 41.63
N ARG A 271 8.92 80.42 41.05
CA ARG A 271 8.68 81.87 41.09
C ARG A 271 8.27 82.36 42.48
N ALA A 272 7.59 81.54 43.27
CA ALA A 272 7.21 81.85 44.65
C ALA A 272 8.39 81.69 45.65
N GLY A 273 9.39 80.88 45.32
CA GLY A 273 10.58 80.65 46.16
C GLY A 273 11.75 81.62 45.95
N GLN A 274 11.70 82.52 44.96
CA GLN A 274 12.75 83.54 44.80
C GLN A 274 12.46 84.77 45.68
N PRO A 275 13.41 85.21 46.53
CA PRO A 275 13.20 86.40 47.35
C PRO A 275 13.07 87.64 46.45
N SER A 276 12.01 88.43 46.70
CA SER A 276 11.73 89.65 45.96
C SER A 276 12.84 90.69 46.17
N PRO A 277 13.29 91.43 45.13
CA PRO A 277 14.30 92.45 45.32
C PRO A 277 13.72 93.60 46.15
N LEU A 278 14.37 93.90 47.28
CA LEU A 278 14.01 94.98 48.20
C LEU A 278 13.83 96.31 47.43
N LYS A 279 12.63 96.89 47.51
CA LYS A 279 12.39 98.28 47.09
C LYS A 279 13.09 99.22 48.07
N THR A 280 14.20 99.82 47.65
CA THR A 280 14.83 100.96 48.35
C THR A 280 13.90 102.17 48.29
N ILE A 281 13.32 102.54 49.44
CA ILE A 281 12.53 103.76 49.61
C ILE A 281 13.49 104.95 49.75
N ARG A 282 13.52 105.86 48.77
CA ARG A 282 14.16 107.18 48.92
C ARG A 282 13.27 108.07 49.82
N LYS A 283 13.79 108.45 50.99
CA LYS A 283 13.25 109.56 51.80
C LYS A 283 13.75 110.89 51.23
N THR A 284 12.84 111.82 50.93
CA THR A 284 13.13 113.25 50.73
C THR A 284 13.03 113.99 52.07
N PRO A 285 13.92 114.95 52.39
CA PRO A 285 13.88 115.66 53.67
C PRO A 285 13.14 117.01 53.58
N GLY A 286 12.37 117.30 54.63
CA GLY A 286 12.37 118.56 55.39
C GLY A 286 11.96 119.88 54.72
N ALA A 287 10.86 120.47 55.20
CA ALA A 287 10.73 121.93 55.32
C ALA A 287 9.88 122.27 56.56
N GLU A 288 10.57 122.65 57.64
CA GLU A 288 9.99 123.30 58.82
C GLU A 288 9.72 124.79 58.56
N GLY A 289 8.74 125.36 59.27
CA GLY A 289 9.01 126.64 59.95
C GLY A 289 8.11 127.86 59.74
N LYS A 290 6.85 127.79 60.22
CA LYS A 290 6.10 128.81 61.02
C LYS A 290 5.99 130.30 60.49
N PRO A 291 5.46 131.29 61.27
CA PRO A 291 4.02 131.57 61.46
C PRO A 291 3.64 133.07 61.28
N LYS A 292 2.32 133.41 61.34
CA LYS A 292 1.64 134.68 61.77
C LYS A 292 0.26 134.75 61.08
N LEU A 293 -0.87 135.20 61.64
CA LEU A 293 -1.25 135.79 62.93
C LEU A 293 -2.41 135.01 63.54
#